data_AF-A0A8T5PHR5-F1
#
_entry.id   AF-A0A8T5PHR5-F1
#
_cell.length_a   1.000
_cell.length_b   1.000
_cell.length_c   1.000
_cell.angle_alpha   90.00
_cell.angle_beta   90.00
_cell.angle_gamma   90.00
#
_symmetry.space_group_name_H-M   'P 1'
#
loop_
_entity.id
_entity.type
_entity.pdbx_description
1 polymer ?
#
loop_
_entity_poly.entity_id
_entity_poly.type
_entity_poly.pdbx_seq_one_letter_code
_entity_poly.pdbx_strand_id
1 'polypeptide(L)'
;MKLEKFFEKIRQQNRKNLTEQESRFILSSYGIKIVKGEVATSLEQAKEIAKRIGYPVAIKIVSKDIIHKTDVGGVSLNIKSPEELSFEYSKMMQNIKQKLPSISIEGVFVQQMITDGHELILGAKKDQVFGPVIMLGFGGIYVEALDDISFRIAPVSKKDVIEMINETKIGKIIRGFRGKAANINALIKATMNLSKLVVENPQILEIDINPLMLGNDAIALDARIMIE
;
A
#
# COMPACT_ATOMS: atom_id res chain seq x y z
N MET A 1 5.22 21.88 -3.87
CA MET A 1 4.58 22.20 -2.58
C MET A 1 5.30 21.37 -1.52
N LYS A 2 6.02 21.97 -0.56
CA LYS A 2 6.70 21.19 0.49
C LYS A 2 5.64 20.44 1.30
N LEU A 3 5.77 19.11 1.45
CA LEU A 3 4.84 18.27 2.23
C LEU A 3 4.79 18.67 3.72
N GLU A 4 5.68 19.54 4.17
CA GLU A 4 5.75 20.11 5.52
C GLU A 4 4.39 20.61 6.04
N LYS A 5 3.70 21.49 5.30
CA LYS A 5 2.35 21.98 5.68
C LYS A 5 1.31 20.86 5.76
N PHE A 6 1.48 19.81 4.95
CA PHE A 6 0.60 18.65 4.96
C PHE A 6 0.79 17.83 6.25
N PHE A 7 2.04 17.60 6.67
CA PHE A 7 2.36 16.94 7.93
C PHE A 7 1.95 17.77 9.15
N GLU A 8 2.14 19.09 9.12
CA GLU A 8 1.67 19.98 10.19
C GLU A 8 0.16 19.85 10.42
N LYS A 9 -0.64 19.80 9.35
CA LYS A 9 -2.09 19.60 9.45
C LYS A 9 -2.46 18.26 10.09
N ILE A 10 -1.71 17.20 9.81
CA ILE A 10 -1.94 15.87 10.41
C ILE A 10 -1.60 15.91 11.91
N ARG A 11 -0.49 16.54 12.30
CA ARG A 11 -0.10 16.71 13.70
C ARG A 11 -1.08 17.55 14.50
N GLN A 12 -1.62 18.62 13.91
CA GLN A 12 -2.68 19.44 14.53
C GLN A 12 -3.95 18.64 14.86
N GLN A 13 -4.15 17.49 14.20
CA GLN A 13 -5.24 16.56 14.50
C GLN A 13 -4.84 15.49 15.53
N ASN A 14 -3.67 15.61 16.17
CA ASN A 14 -3.10 14.64 17.10
C ASN A 14 -2.96 13.22 16.52
N ARG A 15 -2.69 13.12 15.21
CA ARG A 15 -2.47 11.85 14.52
C ARG A 15 -1.00 11.68 14.14
N LYS A 16 -0.51 10.44 14.25
CA LYS A 16 0.79 10.01 13.70
C LYS A 16 0.67 9.17 12.45
N ASN A 17 -0.43 8.43 12.32
CA ASN A 17 -0.71 7.62 11.15
C ASN A 17 -1.50 8.42 10.12
N LEU A 18 -1.04 8.34 8.88
CA LEU A 18 -1.77 8.86 7.74
C LEU A 18 -2.94 7.93 7.39
N THR A 19 -4.02 8.53 6.91
CA THR A 19 -5.12 7.80 6.28
C THR A 19 -4.67 7.22 4.94
N GLU A 20 -5.41 6.23 4.43
CA GLU A 20 -5.15 5.63 3.12
C GLU A 20 -5.08 6.67 2.00
N GLN A 21 -5.96 7.68 2.01
CA GLN A 21 -5.93 8.76 1.02
C GLN A 21 -4.68 9.66 1.14
N GLU A 22 -4.26 9.97 2.36
CA GLU A 22 -3.07 10.77 2.63
C GLU A 22 -1.80 10.04 2.20
N SER A 23 -1.67 8.74 2.53
CA SER A 23 -0.55 7.90 2.08
C SER A 23 -0.47 7.83 0.55
N ARG A 24 -1.61 7.64 -0.12
CA ARG A 24 -1.70 7.59 -1.59
C ARG A 24 -1.23 8.88 -2.25
N PHE A 25 -1.63 10.02 -1.69
CA PHE A 25 -1.20 11.33 -2.17
C PHE A 25 0.32 11.50 -2.08
N ILE A 26 0.93 11.15 -0.95
CA ILE A 26 2.38 11.27 -0.75
C ILE A 26 3.14 10.37 -1.74
N LEU A 27 2.80 9.09 -1.82
CA LEU A 27 3.48 8.15 -2.73
C LEU A 27 3.38 8.63 -4.18
N SER A 28 2.19 9.05 -4.62
CA SER A 28 1.98 9.56 -5.98
C SER A 28 2.78 10.82 -6.26
N SER A 29 2.92 11.72 -5.27
CA SER A 29 3.70 12.96 -5.41
C SER A 29 5.20 12.73 -5.62
N TYR A 30 5.70 11.55 -5.21
CA TYR A 30 7.08 11.09 -5.45
C TYR A 30 7.20 10.12 -6.63
N GLY A 31 6.13 9.96 -7.43
CA GLY A 31 6.13 9.11 -8.62
C GLY A 31 6.18 7.61 -8.31
N ILE A 32 5.80 7.20 -7.10
CA ILE A 32 5.52 5.80 -6.76
C ILE A 32 4.09 5.51 -7.21
N LYS A 33 3.92 4.54 -8.11
CA LYS A 33 2.59 4.21 -8.63
C LYS A 33 1.78 3.51 -7.55
N ILE A 34 0.51 3.86 -7.46
CA ILE A 34 -0.43 3.25 -6.53
C ILE A 34 -1.71 2.86 -7.28
N VAL A 35 -2.26 1.70 -6.93
CA VAL A 35 -3.45 1.12 -7.56
C VAL A 35 -4.61 2.10 -7.51
N LYS A 36 -5.47 2.15 -8.54
CA LYS A 36 -6.63 3.06 -8.54
C LYS A 36 -7.62 2.69 -7.43
N GLY A 37 -8.19 3.71 -6.79
CA GLY A 37 -9.22 3.51 -5.78
C GLY A 37 -9.70 4.80 -5.14
N GLU A 38 -10.95 4.81 -4.71
CA GLU A 38 -11.67 5.97 -4.20
C GLU A 38 -12.66 5.58 -3.09
N VAL A 39 -12.99 6.54 -2.22
CA VAL A 39 -13.98 6.34 -1.15
C VAL A 39 -15.39 6.54 -1.68
N ALA A 40 -16.25 5.56 -1.43
CA ALA A 40 -17.69 5.63 -1.59
C ALA A 40 -18.38 5.73 -0.23
N THR A 41 -19.27 6.70 -0.09
CA THR A 41 -20.13 6.91 1.09
C THR A 41 -21.48 6.18 0.98
N SER A 42 -21.77 5.59 -0.18
CA SER A 42 -22.99 4.82 -0.44
C SER A 42 -22.72 3.65 -1.40
N LEU A 43 -23.63 2.67 -1.44
CA LEU A 43 -23.56 1.56 -2.39
C LEU A 43 -23.61 2.04 -3.84
N GLU A 44 -24.45 3.03 -4.15
CA GLU A 44 -24.55 3.55 -5.53
C GLU A 44 -23.25 4.23 -5.96
N GLN A 45 -22.64 5.02 -5.08
CA GLN A 45 -21.31 5.59 -5.34
C GLN A 45 -20.25 4.50 -5.50
N ALA A 46 -20.33 3.42 -4.73
CA ALA A 46 -19.41 2.29 -4.85
C ALA A 46 -19.52 1.61 -6.23
N LYS A 47 -20.75 1.42 -6.74
CA LYS A 47 -21.00 0.87 -8.09
C LYS A 47 -20.46 1.78 -9.19
N GLU A 48 -20.65 3.10 -9.07
CA GLU A 48 -20.14 4.07 -10.03
C GLU A 48 -18.60 4.05 -10.10
N ILE A 49 -17.95 4.04 -8.93
CA ILE A 49 -16.49 3.93 -8.84
C ILE A 49 -16.01 2.61 -9.44
N ALA A 50 -16.64 1.47 -9.08
CA ALA A 50 -16.26 0.17 -9.60
C ALA A 50 -16.41 0.08 -11.13
N LYS A 51 -17.48 0.66 -11.69
CA LYS A 51 -17.69 0.76 -13.14
C LYS A 51 -16.58 1.56 -13.84
N ARG A 52 -16.15 2.67 -13.23
CA ARG A 52 -15.09 3.54 -13.80
C ARG A 52 -13.69 2.93 -13.67
N ILE A 53 -13.42 2.24 -12.56
CA ILE A 53 -12.13 1.58 -12.31
C ILE A 53 -11.99 0.31 -13.14
N GLY A 54 -13.08 -0.43 -13.33
CA GLY A 54 -13.13 -1.73 -13.97
C GLY A 54 -13.04 -2.88 -12.96
N TYR A 55 -13.84 -3.92 -13.19
CA TYR A 55 -13.83 -5.16 -12.41
C TYR A 55 -12.66 -6.08 -12.86
N PRO A 56 -12.14 -6.96 -11.97
CA PRO A 56 -12.54 -7.13 -10.58
C PRO A 56 -12.08 -5.98 -9.66
N VAL A 57 -12.85 -5.73 -8.60
CA VAL A 57 -12.55 -4.75 -7.56
C VAL A 57 -12.46 -5.39 -6.17
N ALA A 58 -11.84 -4.67 -5.25
CA ALA A 58 -11.91 -4.91 -3.82
C ALA A 58 -12.67 -3.76 -3.15
N ILE A 59 -13.36 -4.05 -2.05
CA ILE A 59 -13.88 -3.04 -1.14
C ILE A 59 -13.26 -3.20 0.24
N LYS A 60 -12.86 -2.10 0.85
CA LYS A 60 -12.27 -2.05 2.19
C LYS A 60 -13.02 -1.04 3.04
N ILE A 61 -13.35 -1.36 4.29
CA ILE A 61 -14.01 -0.42 5.19
C ILE A 61 -13.13 0.81 5.44
N VAL A 62 -13.74 1.98 5.52
CA VAL A 62 -13.09 3.23 5.93
C VAL A 62 -13.68 3.66 7.27
N SER A 63 -12.85 3.59 8.31
CA SER A 63 -13.19 4.02 9.67
C SER A 63 -11.90 4.37 10.41
N LYS A 64 -11.92 5.47 11.17
CA LYS A 64 -10.81 5.85 12.07
C LYS A 64 -10.60 4.87 13.21
N ASP A 65 -11.64 4.13 13.57
CA ASP A 65 -11.67 3.22 14.70
C ASP A 65 -11.20 1.80 14.32
N ILE A 66 -11.08 1.50 13.01
CA ILE A 66 -10.72 0.17 12.48
C ILE A 66 -9.33 0.22 11.86
N ILE A 67 -8.31 -0.23 12.60
CA ILE A 67 -6.94 -0.36 12.11
C ILE A 67 -6.77 -1.67 11.31
N HIS A 68 -7.18 -2.80 11.89
CA HIS A 68 -7.08 -4.13 11.26
C HIS A 68 -8.41 -4.51 10.59
N LYS A 69 -8.58 -4.03 9.35
CA LYS A 69 -9.81 -4.19 8.56
C LYS A 69 -10.20 -5.66 8.35
N THR A 70 -9.23 -6.54 8.11
CA THR A 70 -9.48 -7.97 7.84
C THR A 70 -10.14 -8.67 9.02
N ASP A 71 -9.71 -8.40 10.25
CA ASP A 71 -10.16 -9.08 11.47
C ASP A 71 -11.66 -8.85 11.75
N VAL A 72 -12.16 -7.71 11.32
CA VAL A 72 -13.57 -7.33 11.46
C VAL A 72 -14.43 -7.71 10.25
N GLY A 73 -13.84 -8.33 9.22
CA GLY A 73 -14.52 -8.63 7.95
C GLY A 73 -14.71 -7.38 7.08
N GLY A 74 -13.91 -6.33 7.30
CA GLY A 74 -13.93 -5.06 6.58
C GLY A 74 -13.13 -5.07 5.28
N VAL A 75 -12.87 -6.23 4.70
CA VAL A 75 -12.21 -6.38 3.39
C VAL A 75 -12.97 -7.45 2.60
N SER A 76 -13.37 -7.13 1.37
CA SER A 76 -13.89 -8.10 0.40
C SER A 76 -13.15 -7.92 -0.92
N LEU A 77 -12.67 -9.02 -1.48
CA LEU A 77 -11.76 -9.04 -2.62
C LEU A 77 -12.41 -9.75 -3.81
N ASN A 78 -11.86 -9.53 -5.00
CA ASN A 78 -12.22 -10.26 -6.22
C ASN A 78 -13.73 -10.19 -6.55
N ILE A 79 -14.34 -9.03 -6.32
CA ILE A 79 -15.72 -8.74 -6.71
C ILE A 79 -15.72 -8.49 -8.21
N LYS A 80 -16.54 -9.22 -8.97
CA LYS A 80 -16.49 -9.26 -10.44
C LYS A 80 -17.67 -8.59 -11.12
N SER A 81 -18.72 -8.26 -10.37
CA SER A 81 -19.92 -7.64 -10.93
C SER A 81 -20.60 -6.66 -9.96
N PRO A 82 -21.50 -5.79 -10.47
CA PRO A 82 -22.32 -4.91 -9.63
C PRO A 82 -23.22 -5.65 -8.62
N GLU A 83 -23.68 -6.85 -8.97
CA GLU A 83 -24.51 -7.70 -8.13
C GLU A 83 -23.68 -8.27 -6.97
N GLU A 84 -22.49 -8.81 -7.27
CA GLU A 84 -21.54 -9.26 -6.25
C GLU A 84 -21.12 -8.10 -5.33
N LEU A 85 -20.91 -6.90 -5.89
CA LEU A 85 -20.57 -5.70 -5.11
C LEU A 85 -21.69 -5.34 -4.12
N SER A 86 -22.95 -5.41 -4.56
CA SER A 86 -24.11 -5.10 -3.73
C SER A 86 -24.24 -6.09 -2.56
N PHE A 87 -24.02 -7.37 -2.85
CA PHE A 87 -24.03 -8.44 -1.86
C PHE A 87 -22.90 -8.26 -0.83
N GLU A 88 -21.65 -8.13 -1.28
CA GLU A 88 -20.49 -8.01 -0.40
C GLU A 88 -20.49 -6.71 0.42
N TYR A 89 -20.96 -5.59 -0.15
CA TYR A 89 -21.15 -4.34 0.59
C TYR A 89 -22.14 -4.52 1.75
N SER A 90 -23.32 -5.08 1.47
CA SER A 90 -24.38 -5.25 2.47
C SER A 90 -23.96 -6.19 3.58
N LYS A 91 -23.32 -7.32 3.21
CA LYS A 91 -22.75 -8.30 4.13
C LYS A 91 -21.67 -7.68 5.03
N MET A 92 -20.75 -6.90 4.45
CA MET A 92 -19.71 -6.20 5.21
C MET A 92 -20.31 -5.24 6.24
N MET A 93 -21.24 -4.38 5.82
CA MET A 93 -21.88 -3.40 6.71
C MET A 93 -22.64 -4.07 7.85
N GLN A 94 -23.36 -5.16 7.56
CA GLN A 94 -24.08 -5.93 8.58
C GLN A 94 -23.11 -6.57 9.59
N ASN A 95 -22.06 -7.22 9.11
CA ASN A 95 -21.07 -7.89 9.97
C ASN A 95 -20.37 -6.91 10.91
N ILE A 96 -19.95 -5.75 10.40
CA ILE A 96 -19.26 -4.74 11.20
C ILE A 96 -20.22 -4.14 12.23
N LYS A 97 -21.45 -3.80 11.85
CA LYS A 97 -22.45 -3.27 12.78
C LYS A 97 -22.82 -4.25 13.89
N GLN A 98 -22.82 -5.56 13.61
CA GLN A 98 -23.06 -6.59 14.63
C GLN A 98 -21.88 -6.74 15.60
N LYS A 99 -20.64 -6.76 15.08
CA LYS A 99 -19.43 -6.91 15.91
C LYS A 99 -19.08 -5.64 16.69
N LEU A 100 -19.31 -4.48 16.11
CA LEU A 100 -18.86 -3.17 16.58
C LEU A 100 -20.00 -2.14 16.42
N PRO A 101 -21.07 -2.23 17.25
CA PRO A 101 -22.30 -1.45 17.06
C PRO A 101 -22.12 0.07 17.24
N SER A 102 -21.06 0.51 17.92
CA SER A 102 -20.80 1.92 18.22
C SER A 102 -19.78 2.56 17.28
N ILE A 103 -19.33 1.84 16.23
CA ILE A 103 -18.24 2.31 15.37
C ILE A 103 -18.73 3.29 14.31
N SER A 104 -17.95 4.33 14.03
CA SER A 104 -18.25 5.26 12.96
C SER A 104 -17.69 4.74 11.64
N ILE A 105 -18.56 4.50 10.66
CA ILE A 105 -18.18 4.09 9.30
C ILE A 105 -18.27 5.32 8.40
N GLU A 106 -17.16 5.72 7.79
CA GLU A 106 -17.09 6.85 6.86
C GLU A 106 -17.47 6.43 5.43
N GLY A 107 -17.34 5.14 5.11
CA GLY A 107 -17.69 4.57 3.81
C GLY A 107 -16.91 3.29 3.50
N VAL A 108 -16.79 2.98 2.22
CA VAL A 108 -15.94 1.92 1.69
C VAL A 108 -14.96 2.48 0.68
N PHE A 109 -13.73 2.01 0.70
CA PHE A 109 -12.74 2.27 -0.32
C PHE A 109 -12.89 1.21 -1.41
N VAL A 110 -13.28 1.63 -2.61
CA VAL A 110 -13.37 0.76 -3.79
C VAL A 110 -12.05 0.84 -4.54
N GLN A 111 -11.39 -0.30 -4.72
CA GLN A 111 -10.03 -0.40 -5.24
C GLN A 111 -9.98 -1.37 -6.42
N GLN A 112 -9.18 -1.05 -7.44
CA GLN A 112 -8.89 -2.00 -8.53
C GLN A 112 -8.17 -3.24 -7.98
N MET A 113 -8.53 -4.44 -8.44
CA MET A 113 -7.74 -5.64 -8.17
C MET A 113 -6.68 -5.82 -9.24
N ILE A 114 -5.41 -5.81 -8.84
CA ILE A 114 -4.28 -6.17 -9.70
C ILE A 114 -3.82 -7.57 -9.28
N THR A 115 -3.95 -8.54 -10.16
CA THR A 115 -3.62 -9.95 -9.89
C THR A 115 -2.35 -10.42 -10.58
N ASP A 116 -1.85 -9.65 -11.54
CA ASP A 116 -0.72 -10.05 -12.37
C ASP A 116 0.59 -9.48 -11.82
N GLY A 117 1.44 -10.37 -11.29
CA GLY A 117 2.80 -10.02 -10.86
C GLY A 117 3.24 -10.78 -9.62
N HIS A 118 4.34 -10.31 -9.03
CA HIS A 118 4.88 -10.81 -7.78
C HIS A 118 4.62 -9.80 -6.67
N GLU A 119 4.11 -10.26 -5.53
CA GLU A 119 3.96 -9.41 -4.35
C GLU A 119 5.32 -9.24 -3.65
N LEU A 120 5.73 -7.99 -3.49
CA LEU A 120 6.92 -7.57 -2.76
C LEU A 120 6.53 -6.72 -1.56
N ILE A 121 7.43 -6.59 -0.60
CA ILE A 121 7.39 -5.54 0.40
C ILE A 121 8.47 -4.52 0.07
N LEU A 122 8.10 -3.23 0.11
CA LEU A 122 9.03 -2.12 -0.05
C LEU A 122 8.73 -1.11 1.05
N GLY A 123 9.68 -0.88 1.93
CA GLY A 123 9.48 -0.04 3.10
C GLY A 123 10.65 0.87 3.38
N ALA A 124 10.43 1.79 4.31
CA ALA A 124 11.46 2.64 4.86
C ALA A 124 11.17 2.89 6.34
N LYS A 125 12.20 2.88 7.17
CA LYS A 125 12.08 3.19 8.60
C LYS A 125 13.21 4.13 9.02
N LYS A 126 12.90 5.12 9.84
CA LYS A 126 13.89 6.00 10.44
C LYS A 126 14.54 5.29 11.62
N ASP A 127 15.77 4.83 11.40
CA ASP A 127 16.65 4.33 12.44
C ASP A 127 17.24 5.49 13.27
N GLN A 128 17.47 5.27 14.56
CA GLN A 128 17.95 6.30 15.48
C GLN A 128 19.41 6.69 15.24
N VAL A 129 20.22 5.77 14.70
CA VAL A 129 21.65 5.96 14.47
C VAL A 129 21.91 6.27 13.00
N PHE A 130 21.30 5.48 12.11
CA PHE A 130 21.59 5.52 10.67
C PHE A 130 20.67 6.45 9.88
N GLY A 131 19.60 6.97 10.50
CA GLY A 131 18.57 7.73 9.79
C GLY A 131 17.69 6.82 8.92
N PRO A 132 17.19 7.27 7.77
CA PRO A 132 16.27 6.48 6.95
C PRO A 132 16.93 5.22 6.36
N VAL A 133 16.36 4.05 6.65
CA VAL A 133 16.77 2.74 6.12
C VAL A 133 15.66 2.20 5.22
N ILE A 134 16.01 1.84 3.99
CA ILE A 134 15.13 1.21 2.99
C ILE A 134 15.16 -0.29 3.17
N MET A 135 13.99 -0.90 3.02
CA MET A 135 13.75 -2.34 3.11
C MET A 135 13.13 -2.84 1.81
N LEU A 136 13.64 -3.96 1.27
CA LEU A 136 13.07 -4.66 0.13
C LEU A 136 13.04 -6.16 0.39
N GLY A 137 11.91 -6.82 0.13
CA GLY A 137 11.78 -8.26 0.32
C GLY A 137 10.58 -8.89 -0.37
N PHE A 138 10.37 -10.18 -0.09
CA PHE A 138 9.17 -10.91 -0.49
C PHE A 138 7.93 -10.34 0.24
N GLY A 139 6.83 -10.08 -0.48
CA GLY A 139 5.59 -9.52 0.08
C GLY A 139 4.52 -10.57 0.38
N GLY A 140 3.42 -10.13 1.00
CA GLY A 140 2.29 -11.00 1.33
C GLY A 140 2.44 -11.77 2.65
N ILE A 141 1.63 -12.81 2.84
CA ILE A 141 1.49 -13.50 4.15
C ILE A 141 2.73 -14.25 4.64
N TYR A 142 3.74 -14.43 3.79
CA TYR A 142 4.94 -15.21 4.11
C TYR A 142 6.16 -14.36 4.46
N VAL A 143 6.02 -13.03 4.57
CA VAL A 143 7.12 -12.10 4.90
C VAL A 143 7.87 -12.56 6.15
N GLU A 144 7.14 -12.86 7.24
CA GLU A 144 7.72 -13.26 8.53
C GLU A 144 8.30 -14.68 8.52
N ALA A 145 7.89 -15.53 7.58
CA ALA A 145 8.29 -16.94 7.53
C ALA A 145 9.54 -17.20 6.67
N LEU A 146 9.86 -16.29 5.74
CA LEU A 146 10.89 -16.51 4.73
C LEU A 146 12.23 -15.82 5.01
N ASP A 147 12.25 -14.87 5.95
CA ASP A 147 13.39 -13.98 6.27
C ASP A 147 14.10 -13.47 5.00
N ASP A 148 13.29 -13.10 3.99
CA ASP A 148 13.78 -12.75 2.65
C ASP A 148 13.77 -11.24 2.41
N ILE A 149 14.64 -10.53 3.13
CA ILE A 149 14.68 -9.08 3.18
C ILE A 149 16.12 -8.58 3.02
N SER A 150 16.29 -7.46 2.34
CA SER A 150 17.53 -6.70 2.21
C SER A 150 17.32 -5.26 2.69
N PHE A 151 18.37 -4.67 3.27
CA PHE A 151 18.34 -3.30 3.81
C PHE A 151 19.45 -2.44 3.21
N ARG A 152 19.18 -1.14 3.04
CA ARG A 152 20.18 -0.12 2.69
C ARG A 152 19.86 1.20 3.37
N ILE A 153 20.89 1.90 3.84
CA ILE A 153 20.74 3.28 4.32
C ILE A 153 20.43 4.18 3.12
N ALA A 154 19.43 5.06 3.25
CA ALA A 154 19.11 6.04 2.22
C ALA A 154 20.06 7.26 2.28
N PRO A 155 20.33 7.93 1.14
CA PRO A 155 19.77 7.69 -0.19
C PRO A 155 20.40 6.47 -0.89
N VAL A 156 19.59 5.72 -1.65
CA VAL A 156 20.05 4.55 -2.41
C VAL A 156 20.26 4.89 -3.89
N SER A 157 21.34 4.37 -4.46
CA SER A 157 21.63 4.40 -5.89
C SER A 157 21.00 3.21 -6.62
N LYS A 158 20.95 3.27 -7.96
CA LYS A 158 20.55 2.12 -8.78
C LYS A 158 21.38 0.86 -8.48
N LYS A 159 22.68 1.02 -8.18
CA LYS A 159 23.56 -0.10 -7.86
C LYS A 159 23.15 -0.76 -6.54
N ASP A 160 22.87 0.04 -5.52
CA ASP A 160 22.42 -0.45 -4.21
C ASP A 160 21.12 -1.26 -4.35
N VAL A 161 20.16 -0.77 -5.13
CA VAL A 161 18.89 -1.49 -5.34
C VAL A 161 19.11 -2.81 -6.10
N ILE A 162 20.03 -2.85 -7.07
CA ILE A 162 20.37 -4.11 -7.76
C ILE A 162 20.98 -5.12 -6.79
N GLU A 163 21.85 -4.67 -5.88
CA GLU A 163 22.44 -5.54 -4.85
C GLU A 163 21.39 -6.03 -3.87
N MET A 164 20.50 -5.15 -3.38
CA MET A 164 19.35 -5.52 -2.55
C MET A 164 18.52 -6.64 -3.21
N ILE A 165 18.19 -6.48 -4.50
CA ILE A 165 17.46 -7.51 -5.26
C ILE A 165 18.25 -8.83 -5.26
N ASN A 166 19.56 -8.80 -5.50
CA ASN A 166 20.39 -10.00 -5.59
C ASN A 166 20.57 -10.73 -4.24
N GLU A 167 20.46 -10.02 -3.12
CA GLU A 167 20.50 -10.58 -1.76
C GLU A 167 19.25 -11.38 -1.41
N THR A 168 18.13 -11.09 -2.08
CA THR A 168 16.85 -11.77 -1.82
C THR A 168 16.62 -13.00 -2.71
N LYS A 169 15.93 -14.00 -2.17
CA LYS A 169 15.39 -15.17 -2.88
C LYS A 169 14.36 -14.72 -3.92
N ILE A 170 13.51 -13.73 -3.60
CA ILE A 170 12.54 -13.16 -4.55
C ILE A 170 13.22 -12.55 -5.77
N GLY A 171 14.44 -12.01 -5.62
CA GLY A 171 15.26 -11.52 -6.72
C GLY A 171 15.51 -12.56 -7.82
N LYS A 172 15.65 -13.85 -7.46
CA LYS A 172 15.78 -14.95 -8.43
C LYS A 172 14.47 -15.18 -9.18
N ILE A 173 13.34 -15.06 -8.49
CA ILE A 173 12.00 -15.29 -9.05
C ILE A 173 11.63 -14.19 -10.02
N ILE A 174 11.73 -12.92 -9.62
CA ILE A 174 11.31 -11.77 -10.44
C ILE A 174 12.19 -11.58 -11.69
N ARG A 175 13.36 -12.22 -11.75
CA ARG A 175 14.21 -12.27 -12.95
C ARG A 175 13.79 -13.35 -13.96
N GLY A 176 12.74 -14.13 -13.67
CA GLY A 176 12.15 -15.09 -14.61
C GLY A 176 12.37 -16.56 -14.24
N PHE A 177 12.52 -16.90 -12.95
CA PHE A 177 12.54 -18.31 -12.55
C PHE A 177 11.19 -18.97 -12.90
N ARG A 178 11.20 -19.85 -13.92
CA ARG A 178 10.02 -20.60 -14.41
C ARG A 178 8.87 -19.74 -14.96
N GLY A 179 9.15 -18.57 -15.54
CA GLY A 179 8.10 -17.72 -16.11
C GLY A 179 8.59 -16.40 -16.70
N LYS A 180 7.64 -15.46 -16.85
CA LYS A 180 7.91 -14.12 -17.39
C LYS A 180 8.67 -13.28 -16.35
N ALA A 181 9.81 -12.72 -16.76
CA ALA A 181 10.54 -11.77 -15.93
C ALA A 181 9.71 -10.50 -15.66
N ALA A 182 9.79 -10.01 -14.43
CA ALA A 182 9.16 -8.76 -14.04
C ALA A 182 10.00 -7.55 -14.44
N ASN A 183 9.41 -6.35 -14.44
CA ASN A 183 10.10 -5.13 -14.82
C ASN A 183 11.01 -4.63 -13.68
N ILE A 184 12.24 -5.13 -13.64
CA ILE A 184 13.25 -4.75 -12.64
C ILE A 184 13.51 -3.23 -12.63
N ASN A 185 13.44 -2.55 -13.78
CA ASN A 185 13.63 -1.11 -13.82
C ASN A 185 12.49 -0.35 -13.13
N ALA A 186 11.26 -0.87 -13.16
CA ALA A 186 10.15 -0.29 -12.42
C ALA A 186 10.36 -0.41 -10.90
N LEU A 187 10.84 -1.57 -10.43
CA LEU A 187 11.21 -1.76 -9.03
C LEU A 187 12.33 -0.80 -8.60
N ILE A 188 13.41 -0.70 -9.38
CA ILE A 188 14.52 0.22 -9.12
C ILE A 188 14.00 1.66 -8.98
N LYS A 189 13.14 2.10 -9.91
CA LYS A 189 12.58 3.45 -9.88
C LYS A 189 11.70 3.67 -8.64
N ALA A 190 10.86 2.70 -8.26
CA ALA A 190 10.03 2.79 -7.07
C ALA A 190 10.87 2.89 -5.79
N THR A 191 11.91 2.05 -5.65
CA THR A 191 12.82 2.06 -4.49
C THR A 191 13.60 3.36 -4.38
N MET A 192 14.14 3.86 -5.50
CA MET A 192 14.84 5.15 -5.51
C MET A 192 13.91 6.33 -5.19
N ASN A 193 12.67 6.31 -5.68
CA ASN A 193 11.67 7.33 -5.36
C ASN A 193 11.27 7.29 -3.88
N LEU A 194 11.12 6.11 -3.29
CA LEU A 194 10.88 5.95 -1.86
C LEU A 194 12.06 6.48 -1.04
N SER A 195 13.27 6.15 -1.46
CA SER A 195 14.49 6.64 -0.83
C SER A 195 14.60 8.17 -0.87
N LYS A 196 14.27 8.79 -2.00
CA LYS A 196 14.17 10.24 -2.11
C LYS A 196 13.10 10.82 -1.18
N LEU A 197 11.93 10.19 -1.12
CA LEU A 197 10.81 10.62 -0.27
C LEU A 197 11.22 10.72 1.20
N VAL A 198 11.84 9.68 1.76
CA VAL A 198 12.20 9.67 3.20
C VAL A 198 13.40 10.55 3.53
N VAL A 199 14.32 10.78 2.58
CA VAL A 199 15.43 11.71 2.76
C VAL A 199 14.96 13.17 2.75
N GLU A 200 14.04 13.52 1.86
CA GLU A 200 13.52 14.88 1.76
C GLU A 200 12.48 15.23 2.85
N ASN A 201 11.93 14.23 3.55
CA ASN A 201 10.87 14.40 4.54
C ASN A 201 11.23 13.68 5.85
N PRO A 202 12.15 14.23 6.66
CA PRO A 202 12.66 13.59 7.87
C PRO A 202 11.61 13.39 8.98
N GLN A 203 10.43 14.03 8.85
CA GLN A 203 9.27 13.82 9.73
C GLN A 203 8.66 12.43 9.59
N ILE A 204 8.91 11.73 8.48
CA ILE A 204 8.42 10.38 8.24
C ILE A 204 9.25 9.40 9.08
N LEU A 205 8.58 8.68 9.98
CA LEU A 205 9.16 7.63 10.80
C LEU A 205 9.17 6.29 10.08
N GLU A 206 8.09 6.00 9.35
CA GLU A 206 7.90 4.70 8.72
C GLU A 206 7.03 4.83 7.47
N ILE A 207 7.41 4.11 6.41
CA ILE A 207 6.59 3.82 5.25
C ILE A 207 6.62 2.31 5.04
N ASP A 208 5.44 1.70 4.97
CA ASP A 208 5.29 0.29 4.63
C ASP A 208 4.40 0.19 3.38
N ILE A 209 4.99 -0.22 2.24
CA ILE A 209 4.27 -0.55 1.01
C ILE A 209 4.18 -2.07 0.92
N ASN A 210 3.05 -2.59 1.38
CA ASN A 210 2.80 -4.02 1.44
C ASN A 210 1.33 -4.35 1.11
N PRO A 211 1.04 -5.00 -0.03
CA PRO A 211 2.00 -5.44 -1.05
C PRO A 211 2.33 -4.33 -2.07
N LEU A 212 3.56 -4.36 -2.57
CA LEU A 212 3.98 -3.77 -3.84
C LEU A 212 3.88 -4.85 -4.93
N MET A 213 2.94 -4.71 -5.85
CA MET A 213 2.79 -5.64 -6.97
C MET A 213 3.80 -5.32 -8.08
N LEU A 214 4.66 -6.29 -8.41
CA LEU A 214 5.66 -6.18 -9.47
C LEU A 214 5.31 -7.07 -10.67
N GLY A 215 4.85 -6.45 -11.75
CA GLY A 215 4.59 -7.08 -13.04
C GLY A 215 5.33 -6.35 -14.17
N ASN A 216 4.58 -5.82 -15.15
CA ASN A 216 5.14 -4.88 -16.13
C ASN A 216 5.54 -3.52 -15.49
N ASP A 217 5.06 -3.27 -14.28
CA ASP A 217 5.31 -2.08 -13.47
C ASP A 217 5.38 -2.44 -11.98
N ALA A 218 5.78 -1.49 -11.13
CA ALA A 218 5.78 -1.62 -9.68
C ALA A 218 4.66 -0.74 -9.10
N ILE A 219 3.61 -1.37 -8.57
CA ILE A 219 2.37 -0.69 -8.14
C ILE A 219 2.09 -1.02 -6.67
N ALA A 220 2.06 0.01 -5.82
CA ALA A 220 1.61 -0.12 -4.44
C ALA A 220 0.12 -0.51 -4.42
N LEU A 221 -0.24 -1.60 -3.75
CA LEU A 221 -1.63 -1.99 -3.54
C LEU A 221 -2.17 -1.49 -2.21
N ASP A 222 -1.29 -1.37 -1.22
CA ASP A 222 -1.56 -0.74 0.06
C ASP A 222 -0.31 0.01 0.55
N ALA A 223 -0.53 0.99 1.41
CA ALA A 223 0.56 1.74 2.01
C ALA A 223 0.16 2.35 3.36
N ARG A 224 1.06 2.19 4.34
CA ARG A 224 0.97 2.85 5.64
C ARG A 224 2.13 3.81 5.79
N ILE A 225 1.84 5.00 6.30
CA ILE A 225 2.85 6.02 6.59
C ILE A 225 2.63 6.53 8.01
N MET A 226 3.71 6.53 8.79
CA MET A 226 3.77 7.10 10.12
C MET A 226 4.72 8.29 10.12
N ILE A 227 4.32 9.36 10.80
CA ILE A 227 5.12 10.55 11.05
C ILE A 227 5.38 10.74 12.55
N GLU A 228 6.38 11.56 12.88
CA GLU A 228 6.71 12.00 14.24
C GLU A 228 5.54 12.67 14.97
#